data_AF-A0A381YK86-F1
#
_entry.id   AF-A0A381YK86-F1
#
_cell.length_a   1.000
_cell.length_b   1.000
_cell.length_c   1.000
_cell.angle_alpha   90.00
_cell.angle_beta   90.00
_cell.angle_gamma   90.00
#
_symmetry.space_group_name_H-M   'P 1'
#
loop_
_entity.id
_entity.type
_entity.pdbx_description
1 polymer ?
#
loop_
_entity_poly.entity_id
_entity_poly.type
_entity_poly.pdbx_seq_one_letter_code
_entity_poly.pdbx_strand_id
1 'polypeptide(L)' 'MGIIRSTSNTERRQYRVGTKVLSNHGPAKIIGINLMDEVGTNAFQVPKIWVDLKDRCIFDLDNGHWAYGDTVFVDE' A
#
# COMPACT_ATOMS: atom_id res chain seq x y z
N MET A 1 -25.60 4.39 34.55
CA MET A 1 -25.56 3.15 33.76
C MET A 1 -24.95 3.49 32.41
N GLY A 2 -23.63 3.39 32.29
CA GLY A 2 -22.88 3.86 31.11
C GLY A 2 -22.97 2.87 29.94
N ILE A 3 -23.30 3.39 28.78
CA ILE A 3 -23.40 2.69 27.50
C ILE A 3 -21.99 2.44 26.98
N ILE A 4 -21.53 1.18 26.96
CA ILE A 4 -20.24 0.83 26.35
C ILE A 4 -20.47 0.61 24.84
N ARG A 5 -20.37 1.69 24.06
CA ARG A 5 -20.24 1.58 22.60
C ARG A 5 -18.81 1.16 22.27
N SER A 6 -18.56 -0.15 22.24
CA SER A 6 -17.34 -0.69 21.65
C SER A 6 -17.48 -0.61 20.13
N THR A 7 -17.06 0.51 19.56
CA THR A 7 -16.89 0.65 18.10
C THR A 7 -15.54 1.28 17.84
N SER A 8 -14.55 0.44 17.57
CA SER A 8 -13.41 0.84 16.76
C SER A 8 -13.14 -0.30 15.78
N ASN A 9 -14.03 -0.44 14.79
CA ASN A 9 -13.72 -1.15 13.57
C ASN A 9 -12.67 -0.28 12.85
N THR A 10 -11.42 -0.43 13.21
CA THR A 10 -10.31 0.10 12.42
C THR A 10 -10.28 -0.73 11.16
N GLU A 11 -11.03 -0.31 10.14
CA GLU A 11 -10.99 -0.93 8.82
C GLU A 11 -9.57 -0.76 8.28
N ARG A 12 -8.72 -1.76 8.56
CA ARG A 12 -7.34 -1.77 8.14
C ARG A 12 -7.33 -1.79 6.61
N ARG A 13 -7.03 -0.63 6.01
CA ARG A 13 -6.95 -0.48 4.56
C ARG A 13 -5.77 -1.32 4.03
N GLN A 14 -5.97 -1.92 2.87
CA GLN A 14 -4.98 -2.77 2.21
C GLN A 14 -4.72 -2.26 0.80
N TYR A 15 -3.47 -2.18 0.39
CA TYR A 15 -3.09 -2.07 -1.01
C TYR A 15 -3.15 -3.46 -1.64
N ARG A 16 -3.76 -3.57 -2.81
CA ARG A 16 -3.83 -4.81 -3.59
C ARG A 16 -3.38 -4.52 -5.01
N VAL A 17 -2.82 -5.54 -5.65
CA VAL A 17 -2.60 -5.48 -7.10
C VAL A 17 -3.96 -5.20 -7.78
N GLY A 18 -3.99 -4.22 -8.67
CA GLY A 18 -5.19 -3.72 -9.33
C GLY A 18 -5.83 -2.48 -8.70
N THR A 19 -5.39 -2.06 -7.51
CA THR A 19 -5.85 -0.81 -6.89
C THR A 19 -5.26 0.40 -7.62
N LYS A 20 -6.10 1.41 -7.89
CA LYS A 20 -5.65 2.70 -8.41
C LYS A 20 -5.04 3.51 -7.28
N VAL A 21 -3.90 4.11 -7.56
CA VAL A 21 -3.13 4.90 -6.61
C VAL A 21 -2.63 6.17 -7.29
N LEU A 22 -2.52 7.23 -6.52
CA LEU A 22 -1.85 8.45 -6.93
C LEU A 22 -0.39 8.37 -6.49
N SER A 23 0.52 8.57 -7.42
CA SER A 23 1.95 8.69 -7.15
C SER A 23 2.47 10.07 -7.57
N ASN A 24 3.71 10.38 -7.21
CA ASN A 24 4.46 11.52 -7.75
C ASN A 24 4.56 11.52 -9.30
N HIS A 25 4.38 10.37 -9.94
CA HIS A 25 4.34 10.21 -11.40
C HIS A 25 2.92 10.28 -11.99
N GLY A 26 1.91 10.61 -11.17
CA GLY A 26 0.51 10.67 -11.56
C GLY A 26 -0.32 9.45 -11.11
N PRO A 27 -1.60 9.40 -11.52
CA PRO A 27 -2.50 8.29 -11.21
C PRO A 27 -2.09 7.05 -12.01
N ALA A 28 -1.93 5.94 -11.31
CA ALA A 28 -1.54 4.66 -11.89
C ALA A 28 -2.20 3.51 -11.14
N LYS A 29 -2.10 2.29 -11.68
CA LYS A 29 -2.59 1.07 -11.05
C LYS A 29 -1.42 0.23 -10.56
N ILE A 30 -1.53 -0.31 -9.34
CA ILE A 30 -0.55 -1.26 -8.80
C ILE A 30 -0.58 -2.54 -9.63
N ILE A 31 0.56 -2.92 -10.21
CA ILE A 31 0.75 -4.21 -10.90
C ILE A 31 1.58 -5.20 -10.06
N GLY A 32 2.38 -4.69 -9.14
CA GLY A 32 3.23 -5.47 -8.25
C GLY A 32 3.45 -4.77 -6.92
N ILE A 33 3.59 -5.54 -5.85
CA ILE A 33 3.94 -5.04 -4.53
C ILE A 33 5.11 -5.87 -4.04
N ASN A 34 6.26 -5.22 -3.85
CA ASN A 34 7.46 -5.85 -3.36
C ASN A 34 7.72 -5.38 -1.93
N LEU A 35 7.51 -6.26 -0.96
CA LEU A 35 7.79 -6.01 0.45
C LEU A 35 9.27 -6.22 0.71
N MET A 36 9.94 -5.21 1.27
CA MET A 36 11.34 -5.30 1.67
C MET A 36 11.43 -5.73 3.14
N ASP A 37 12.22 -6.77 3.42
CA ASP A 37 12.50 -7.23 4.80
C ASP A 37 13.49 -6.28 5.51
N GLU A 38 14.52 -5.87 4.77
CA GLU A 38 15.53 -4.90 5.16
C GLU A 38 15.72 -3.88 4.02
N VAL A 39 16.16 -2.66 4.37
CA VAL A 39 16.34 -1.57 3.39
C VAL A 39 17.34 -2.01 2.31
N GLY A 40 16.83 -2.44 1.16
CA GLY A 40 17.62 -2.70 -0.06
C GLY A 40 18.22 -4.10 -0.23
N THR A 41 17.79 -5.12 0.52
CA THR A 41 18.41 -6.47 0.43
C THR A 41 17.50 -7.55 -0.17
N ASN A 42 16.30 -7.75 0.38
CA ASN A 42 15.40 -8.82 -0.06
C ASN A 42 13.99 -8.28 -0.30
N ALA A 43 13.51 -8.43 -1.53
CA ALA A 43 12.18 -8.02 -1.94
C ALA A 43 11.31 -9.26 -2.18
N PHE A 44 10.19 -9.37 -1.46
CA PHE A 44 9.20 -10.43 -1.66
C PHE A 44 7.97 -9.87 -2.35
N GLN A 45 7.61 -10.45 -3.50
CA GLN A 45 6.40 -10.06 -4.20
C GLN A 45 5.18 -10.59 -3.44
N VAL A 46 4.31 -9.69 -3.00
CA VAL A 46 3.08 -10.01 -2.27
C VAL A 46 1.86 -9.55 -3.07
N PRO A 47 0.74 -10.28 -3.03
CA PRO A 47 -0.48 -9.88 -3.76
C PRO A 47 -1.20 -8.68 -3.11
N LYS A 48 -0.95 -8.47 -1.81
CA LYS A 48 -1.56 -7.40 -1.02
C LYS A 48 -0.68 -7.07 0.20
N ILE A 49 -0.73 -5.82 0.64
CA ILE A 49 -0.08 -5.37 1.87
C ILE A 49 -1.00 -4.42 2.64
N TRP A 50 -0.80 -4.34 3.95
CA TRP A 50 -1.47 -3.36 4.80
C TRP A 50 -0.91 -1.97 4.57
N VAL A 51 -1.75 -0.94 4.65
CA VAL A 51 -1.34 0.46 4.48
C VAL A 51 -0.27 0.85 5.51
N ASP A 52 -0.34 0.31 6.74
CA ASP A 52 0.65 0.55 7.79
C ASP A 52 2.06 0.04 7.47
N LEU A 53 2.18 -0.91 6.53
CA LEU A 53 3.45 -1.49 6.08
C LEU A 53 3.91 -0.93 4.73
N LYS A 54 3.19 0.06 4.16
CA LYS A 54 3.50 0.61 2.85
C LYS A 54 4.90 1.21 2.78
N ASP A 55 5.38 1.83 3.86
CA ASP A 55 6.67 2.55 3.89
C ASP A 55 7.87 1.61 3.67
N ARG A 56 7.67 0.30 3.83
CA ARG A 56 8.67 -0.75 3.58
C ARG A 56 8.45 -1.46 2.23
N CYS A 57 7.55 -0.96 1.40
CA CYS A 57 7.20 -1.57 0.13
C CYS A 57 7.60 -0.70 -1.06
N ILE A 58 7.94 -1.38 -2.15
CA ILE A 58 8.04 -0.79 -3.48
C ILE A 58 6.84 -1.26 -4.28
N PHE A 59 6.12 -0.30 -4.87
CA PHE A 59 4.96 -0.55 -5.71
C PHE A 59 5.36 -0.39 -7.18
N ASP A 60 5.17 -1.43 -7.96
CA ASP A 60 5.27 -1.37 -9.41
C ASP A 60 3.94 -0.88 -9.98
N LEU A 61 3.99 0.10 -10.87
CA LEU A 61 2.82 0.75 -11.44
C LEU A 61 2.68 0.42 -12.94
N ASP A 62 1.44 0.39 -13.42
CA ASP A 62 1.12 0.11 -14.83
C ASP A 62 1.60 1.18 -15.81
N ASN A 63 1.96 2.36 -15.31
CA ASN A 63 2.56 3.44 -16.10
C ASN A 63 4.06 3.21 -16.42
N GLY A 64 4.63 2.06 -16.03
CA GLY A 64 6.03 1.71 -16.26
C GLY A 64 7.01 2.34 -15.28
N HIS A 65 6.50 2.98 -14.21
CA HIS A 65 7.31 3.46 -13.10
C HIS A 65 7.11 2.59 -11.86
N TRP A 66 8.05 2.71 -10.92
CA TRP A 66 7.92 2.16 -9.59
C TRP A 66 7.97 3.33 -8.58
N ALA A 67 7.32 3.15 -7.44
CA ALA A 67 7.25 4.17 -6.40
C ALA A 67 7.43 3.53 -5.02
N TYR A 68 8.07 4.27 -4.11
CA TYR A 68 8.12 3.89 -2.71
C TYR A 68 6.74 4.07 -2.08
N GLY A 69 6.37 3.22 -1.12
CA GLY A 69 5.07 3.35 -0.48
C GLY A 69 4.83 4.69 0.21
N ASP A 70 5.88 5.41 0.61
CA ASP A 70 5.76 6.78 1.13
C ASP A 70 5.13 7.74 0.10
N THR A 71 5.48 7.58 -1.18
CA THR A 71 5.02 8.43 -2.29
C THR A 71 3.79 7.88 -3.02
N VAL A 72 3.11 6.87 -2.45
CA VAL A 72 1.91 6.23 -3.00
C VAL A 72 0.72 6.48 -2.09
N PHE A 73 -0.35 7.04 -2.66
CA PHE A 73 -1.60 7.36 -1.98
C PHE A 73 -2.75 6.59 -2.62
N VAL A 74 -3.70 6.10 -1.82
CA VAL A 74 -4.91 5.47 -2.38
C VAL A 74 -5.77 6.58 -2.98
N ASP A 75 -6.10 6.44 -4.26
CA ASP A 75 -7.10 7.28 -4.92
C ASP A 75 -8.47 6.68 -4.58
N GLU A 76 -9.26 7.40 -3.77
CA GLU A 76 -10.59 6.95 -3.27
C GLU A 76 -11.65 6.90 -4.39
#